data_AF-A0A511QJP5-F1
#
_entry.id   AF-A0A511QJP5-F1
#
_cell.length_a   1.000
_cell.length_b   1.000
_cell.length_c   1.000
_cell.angle_alpha   90.00
_cell.angle_beta   90.00
_cell.angle_gamma   90.00
#
_symmetry.space_group_name_H-M   'P 1'
#
loop_
_entity.id
_entity.type
_entity.pdbx_description
1 polymer ?
#
loop_
_entity_poly.entity_id
_entity_poly.type
_entity_poly.pdbx_seq_one_letter_code
_entity_poly.pdbx_strand_id
1 'polypeptide(L)' 'MSQGKQFSIDARMVALFDQLAALNPKVGQMVAALNVSLSQAGEKIETREDFEVFVEQIEEWRD' A
#
# COMPACT_ATOMS: atom_id res chain seq x y z
N MET A 1 -10.34 -2.71 -17.82
CA MET A 1 -9.17 -2.37 -16.98
C MET A 1 -9.34 -0.91 -16.61
N SER A 2 -9.94 -0.64 -15.45
CA SER A 2 -10.02 0.72 -14.92
C SER A 2 -8.58 1.22 -14.74
N GLN A 3 -8.27 2.45 -15.15
CA GLN A 3 -6.96 3.06 -14.85
C GLN A 3 -6.89 3.30 -13.33
N GLY A 4 -6.56 2.25 -12.58
CA GLY A 4 -6.32 2.31 -11.16
C GLY A 4 -5.09 3.15 -10.86
N LYS A 5 -5.06 3.77 -9.68
CA LYS A 5 -3.91 4.53 -9.19
C LYS A 5 -2.68 3.63 -9.15
N GLN A 6 -1.57 4.05 -9.74
CA GLN A 6 -0.32 3.29 -9.70
C GLN A 6 0.55 3.80 -8.56
N PHE A 7 1.01 2.90 -7.70
CA PHE A 7 1.88 3.20 -6.58
C PHE A 7 3.30 2.76 -6.87
N SER A 8 4.26 3.50 -6.32
CA SER A 8 5.67 3.16 -6.38
C SER A 8 5.98 2.05 -5.37
N ILE A 9 5.88 0.79 -5.82
CA ILE A 9 6.18 -0.39 -5.00
C ILE A 9 7.66 -0.76 -5.10
N ASP A 10 8.34 -0.79 -3.96
CA ASP A 10 9.71 -1.29 -3.80
C ASP A 10 9.79 -2.33 -2.67
N ALA A 11 10.95 -2.97 -2.51
CA ALA A 11 11.16 -3.99 -1.49
C ALA A 11 10.90 -3.50 -0.05
N ARG A 12 11.09 -2.20 0.22
CA ARG A 12 10.84 -1.61 1.56
C ARG A 12 9.35 -1.45 1.80
N MET A 13 8.59 -1.02 0.79
CA MET A 13 7.13 -0.91 0.86
C MET A 13 6.49 -2.28 1.10
N VAL A 14 6.95 -3.31 0.39
CA VAL A 14 6.47 -4.69 0.56
C VAL A 14 6.77 -5.20 1.97
N ALA A 15 8.00 -4.99 2.46
CA ALA A 15 8.37 -5.39 3.82
C ALA A 15 7.55 -4.66 4.89
N LEU A 16 7.27 -3.36 4.70
CA LEU A 16 6.40 -2.60 5.62
C LEU A 16 4.99 -3.17 5.63
N PHE A 17 4.42 -3.47 4.46
CA PHE A 17 3.10 -4.09 4.34
C PHE A 17 3.05 -5.43 5.07
N ASP A 18 4.03 -6.31 4.88
CA ASP A 18 4.09 -7.62 5.54
C ASP A 18 4.19 -7.50 7.06
N GLN A 19 5.03 -6.59 7.55
CA GLN A 19 5.15 -6.34 8.98
C GLN A 19 3.83 -5.85 9.58
N LEU A 20 3.15 -4.92 8.90
CA LEU A 20 1.85 -4.43 9.34
C LEU A 20 0.80 -5.54 9.29
N ALA A 21 0.77 -6.35 8.23
CA ALA A 21 -0.17 -7.47 8.09
C ALA A 21 0.01 -8.50 9.21
N ALA A 22 1.26 -8.82 9.57
CA ALA A 22 1.59 -9.71 10.69
C ALA A 22 1.13 -9.14 12.05
N LEU A 23 1.17 -7.81 12.22
CA LEU A 23 0.68 -7.13 13.43
C LEU A 23 -0.84 -6.97 13.47
N ASN A 24 -1.52 -7.12 12.33
CA ASN A 24 -2.97 -7.01 12.15
C ASN A 24 -3.61 -5.76 12.84
N PRO A 25 -3.10 -4.54 12.58
CA PRO A 25 -3.70 -3.33 13.10
C PRO A 25 -5.04 -3.05 12.41
N LYS A 26 -5.79 -2.07 12.91
CA LYS A 26 -6.99 -1.60 12.19
C LYS A 26 -6.57 -1.06 10.81
N VAL A 27 -7.40 -1.28 9.78
CA VAL A 27 -7.13 -0.84 8.40
C VAL A 27 -6.72 0.64 8.35
N GLY A 28 -7.40 1.53 9.08
CA GLY A 28 -7.04 2.95 9.12
C GLY A 28 -5.64 3.23 9.67
N GLN A 29 -5.15 2.44 10.62
CA GLN A 29 -3.78 2.55 11.14
C GLN A 29 -2.76 2.00 10.14
N MET A 30 -3.09 0.91 9.46
CA MET A 30 -2.26 0.36 8.38
C MET A 30 -2.09 1.38 7.25
N VAL A 31 -3.20 1.93 6.75
CA VAL A 31 -3.21 2.96 5.71
C VAL A 31 -2.44 4.20 6.15
N ALA A 32 -2.59 4.64 7.41
CA ALA A 32 -1.81 5.76 7.93
C ALA A 32 -0.30 5.50 7.89
N ALA A 33 0.14 4.30 8.30
CA ALA A 33 1.55 3.92 8.27
C ALA A 33 2.11 3.83 6.83
N LEU A 34 1.35 3.20 5.92
CA LEU A 34 1.71 3.12 4.50
C LEU A 34 1.81 4.52 3.87
N ASN A 35 0.85 5.41 4.18
CA ASN A 35 0.85 6.78 3.67
C ASN A 35 2.05 7.61 4.13
N VAL A 36 2.64 7.33 5.29
CA VAL A 36 3.90 7.97 5.70
C VAL A 36 5.02 7.63 4.72
N SER A 37 5.10 6.38 4.28
CA SER A 37 6.09 5.94 3.30
C SER A 37 5.78 6.48 1.89
N LEU A 38 4.53 6.33 1.42
CA LEU A 38 4.08 6.78 0.09
C LEU A 38 4.22 8.30 -0.10
N SER A 39 4.00 9.08 0.96
CA SER A 39 4.11 10.54 0.88
C SER A 39 5.50 11.04 0.49
N GLN A 40 6.55 10.23 0.69
CA GLN A 40 7.90 10.55 0.25
C GLN A 40 8.02 10.59 -1.28
N ALA A 41 7.15 9.85 -1.99
CA ALA A 41 7.02 9.86 -3.44
C ALA A 41 5.88 10.77 -3.93
N GLY A 42 5.20 11.49 -3.04
CA GLY A 42 4.02 12.30 -3.37
C GLY A 42 2.74 11.49 -3.61
N GLU A 43 2.75 10.20 -3.23
CA GLU A 43 1.63 9.29 -3.39
C GLU A 43 0.85 9.13 -2.07
N LYS A 44 -0.41 8.69 -2.16
CA LYS A 44 -1.27 8.49 -1.00
C LYS A 44 -2.43 7.54 -1.30
N ILE A 45 -2.80 6.72 -0.34
CA ILE A 45 -4.03 5.93 -0.32
C ILE A 45 -5.12 6.76 0.36
N GLU A 46 -6.17 7.11 -0.37
CA GLU A 46 -7.23 8.01 0.10
C GLU A 46 -8.59 7.33 0.24
N THR A 47 -8.84 6.33 -0.59
CA THR A 47 -10.10 5.59 -0.61
C THR A 47 -9.88 4.11 -0.30
N ARG A 48 -10.99 3.38 -0.15
CA ARG A 48 -10.94 1.93 -0.04
C ARG A 48 -10.43 1.31 -1.33
N GLU A 49 -10.88 1.82 -2.47
CA GLU A 49 -10.48 1.36 -3.80
C GLU A 49 -8.98 1.57 -4.03
N ASP A 50 -8.41 2.69 -3.56
CA ASP A 50 -6.96 2.91 -3.57
C ASP A 50 -6.21 1.83 -2.78
N PHE A 51 -6.76 1.41 -1.64
CA PHE A 51 -6.13 0.39 -0.80
C PHE A 51 -6.22 -1.01 -1.45
N GLU A 52 -7.36 -1.33 -2.07
CA GLU A 52 -7.53 -2.58 -2.82
C GLU A 52 -6.52 -2.65 -3.99
N VAL A 53 -6.42 -1.57 -4.77
CA VAL A 53 -5.44 -1.45 -5.87
C VAL A 53 -4.00 -1.51 -5.37
N PHE A 54 -3.70 -0.91 -4.21
CA PHE A 54 -2.37 -1.02 -3.59
C PHE A 54 -2.01 -2.47 -3.25
N VAL A 55 -2.95 -3.22 -2.69
CA VAL A 55 -2.73 -4.64 -2.35
C VAL A 55 -2.52 -5.48 -3.61
N GLU A 56 -3.32 -5.27 -4.65
CA GLU A 56 -3.14 -5.94 -5.94
C GLU A 56 -1.73 -5.71 -6.50
N GLN A 57 -1.22 -4.47 -6.47
CA GLN A 57 0.13 -4.15 -6.94
C GLN A 57 1.25 -4.74 -6.08
N ILE A 58 1.02 -4.91 -4.77
CA ILE A 58 1.95 -5.63 -3.88
C ILE A 58 2.00 -7.11 -4.27
N GLU A 59 0.86 -7.72 -4.59
CA GLU A 59 0.79 -9.11 -5.06
C GLU A 59 1.46 -9.27 -6.43
N GLU A 60 1.17 -8.39 -7.40
CA GLU A 60 1.81 -8.39 -8.72
C GLU A 60 3.33 -8.21 -8.66
N TRP A 61 3.85 -7.45 -7.70
CA TRP A 61 5.31 -7.27 -7.53
C TRP A 61 6.00 -8.56 -7.02
N ARG A 62 5.27 -9.46 -6.34
CA ARG A 62 5.82 -10.68 -5.73
C ARG A 62 5.94 -11.84 -6.72
N ASP A 63 5.18 -11.82 -7.79
CA ASP A 63 5.19 -12.82 -8.87
C ASP A 63 6.40 -12.66 -9.81
#